data_AF-A0A368E6U5-F1
#
_entry.id   AF-A0A368E6U5-F1
#
_cell.length_a   1.000
_cell.length_b   1.000
_cell.length_c   1.000
_cell.angle_alpha   90.00
_cell.angle_beta   90.00
_cell.angle_gamma   90.00
#
_symmetry.space_group_name_H-M   'P 1'
#
loop_
_entity.id
_entity.type
_entity.pdbx_description
1 polymer ?
#
loop_
_entity_poly.entity_id
_entity_poly.type
_entity_poly.pdbx_seq_one_letter_code
_entity_poly.pdbx_strand_id
1 'polypeptide(L)'
;MGQFGLGTPAIHGLLDRDVQALLADRQPNLQVQLPNLFQGQGNITAEITFGSLKDLRIERLAQCFAEIELACKLHGDLKKGLAREEVIRRNPEASSWPCVADVVGKEAGNGENMSPADAPENANTTRSEPGKFEDPLDNILSMVADVGVVNTSPSSEGQPSQYGGEMDQVHRALNAFVGHISRDFAPRDVGSWSKQALSGLEHVLAAQLSLLAEHPTLRMLRRNWLMVSFLLKRLGRSGDVRLHLLDSADMSLAQAMRTLLLNRDDLMPEGLGVMIQLEVVDGPAVPSLLSQYAEIAELIQVPLVTSVGEEFLGINDGKLPETPIKEAYRHAWNELRGKPESRWLGVTCNGFCLEDELRLSDVSMIAAAHGGMTISYPCRGSGAAIVAAILAQCVEATGWPGDVMNTQYAVDGLVMPVDRKTSLLWPLGLGEVRALASSGVMAPGSTQLRDHLFLASAPSLAGQFSDGRDIGAGFVYQLLFRKAVSIIEANYDQLFGLQGVYLCERLSQMMAMYSGDGQVHVAEMQADDGVKGVVIDITFGSSILRGGQIHLELPLA
;
A
#
# COMPACT_ATOMS: atom_id res chain seq x y z
N MET A 1 -7.93 3.04 14.84
CA MET A 1 -6.99 2.49 15.83
C MET A 1 -5.88 1.76 15.08
N GLY A 2 -4.63 1.91 15.51
CA GLY A 2 -3.45 1.28 14.90
C GLY A 2 -2.16 1.94 15.38
N GLN A 3 -1.03 1.41 14.95
CA GLN A 3 0.28 1.98 15.24
C GLN A 3 0.61 3.10 14.25
N PHE A 4 0.74 4.34 14.75
CA PHE A 4 1.01 5.53 13.92
C PHE A 4 2.37 6.17 14.16
N GLY A 5 3.08 5.73 15.21
CA GLY A 5 4.42 6.23 15.56
C GLY A 5 4.41 7.55 16.33
N LEU A 6 3.27 7.94 16.92
CA LEU A 6 3.09 9.19 17.67
C LEU A 6 3.60 9.11 19.12
N GLY A 7 4.13 7.96 19.53
CA GLY A 7 4.90 7.75 20.76
C GLY A 7 4.07 7.53 22.03
N THR A 8 2.96 8.23 22.22
CA THR A 8 2.09 8.08 23.40
C THR A 8 0.69 7.61 23.01
N PRO A 9 0.10 6.63 23.73
CA PRO A 9 -1.29 6.24 23.52
C PRO A 9 -2.22 7.41 23.86
N ALA A 10 -2.78 8.02 22.83
CA ALA A 10 -3.68 9.15 22.96
C ALA A 10 -4.70 9.15 21.82
N ILE A 11 -5.83 9.80 22.07
CA ILE A 11 -6.86 10.06 21.06
C ILE A 11 -6.54 11.41 20.41
N HIS A 12 -6.26 11.38 19.11
CA HIS A 12 -6.02 12.55 18.29
C HIS A 12 -7.26 12.82 17.42
N GLY A 13 -7.96 13.92 17.69
CA GLY A 13 -9.03 14.39 16.81
C GLY A 13 -8.46 14.99 15.53
N LEU A 14 -8.91 14.52 14.37
CA LEU A 14 -8.55 15.13 13.08
C LEU A 14 -9.56 16.23 12.76
N LEU A 15 -9.36 17.41 13.36
CA LEU A 15 -10.11 18.63 13.00
C LEU A 15 -9.76 18.99 11.55
N ASP A 16 -10.77 19.28 10.73
CA ASP A 16 -10.64 19.70 9.32
C ASP A 16 -9.85 18.77 8.38
N ARG A 17 -9.79 17.46 8.72
CA ARG A 17 -9.18 16.41 7.87
C ARG A 17 -7.70 16.59 7.59
N ASP A 18 -7.00 17.42 8.36
CA ASP A 18 -5.60 17.71 8.06
C ASP A 18 -4.64 16.81 8.84
N VAL A 19 -4.32 15.67 8.23
CA VAL A 19 -3.24 14.78 8.71
C VAL A 19 -1.90 15.50 8.78
N GLN A 20 -1.68 16.52 7.93
CA GLN A 20 -0.40 17.24 7.92
C GLN A 20 -0.23 18.04 9.19
N ALA A 21 -1.29 18.65 9.73
CA ALA A 21 -1.21 19.38 11.00
C ALA A 21 -0.80 18.46 12.15
N LEU A 22 -1.38 17.25 12.23
CA LEU A 22 -1.02 16.27 13.25
C LEU A 22 0.42 15.77 13.10
N LEU A 23 0.85 15.46 11.88
CA LEU A 23 2.24 15.02 11.62
C LEU A 23 3.25 16.14 11.86
N ALA A 24 2.94 17.39 11.50
CA ALA A 24 3.80 18.54 11.72
C ALA A 24 3.95 18.89 13.21
N ASP A 25 2.89 18.72 14.00
CA ASP A 25 2.90 18.90 15.47
C ASP A 25 3.72 17.81 16.15
N ARG A 26 3.49 16.54 15.80
CA ARG A 26 4.07 15.40 16.52
C ARG A 26 5.43 14.97 16.04
N GLN A 27 5.80 15.30 14.80
CA GLN A 27 7.07 14.94 14.15
C GLN A 27 7.54 13.53 14.53
N PRO A 28 6.73 12.49 14.26
CA PRO A 28 7.10 11.13 14.59
C PRO A 28 8.45 10.78 13.98
N ASN A 29 9.26 10.05 14.74
CA ASN A 29 10.63 9.72 14.40
C ASN A 29 10.81 8.20 14.44
N LEU A 30 11.45 7.66 13.41
CA LEU A 30 11.79 6.25 13.31
C LEU A 30 13.25 6.08 12.91
N GLN A 31 14.01 5.34 13.71
CA GLN A 31 15.32 4.85 13.32
C GLN A 31 15.17 3.55 12.51
N VAL A 32 15.72 3.54 11.29
CA VAL A 32 15.67 2.39 10.39
C VAL A 32 17.07 1.91 10.08
N GLN A 33 17.29 0.60 10.23
CA GLN A 33 18.54 -0.06 9.91
C GLN A 33 18.32 -1.06 8.78
N LEU A 34 19.12 -0.98 7.72
CA LEU A 34 19.06 -1.87 6.56
C LEU A 34 20.44 -2.47 6.27
N PRO A 35 20.52 -3.69 5.74
CA PRO A 35 21.76 -4.22 5.17
C PRO A 35 22.29 -3.29 4.06
N ASN A 36 23.61 -3.10 3.99
CA ASN A 36 24.24 -2.33 2.91
C ASN A 36 24.60 -3.26 1.73
N LEU A 37 23.72 -3.33 0.73
CA LEU A 37 23.97 -4.14 -0.46
C LEU A 37 24.99 -3.51 -1.42
N PHE A 38 25.25 -2.20 -1.33
CA PHE A 38 26.23 -1.54 -2.20
C PHE A 38 27.67 -1.92 -1.85
N GLN A 39 27.98 -2.03 -0.56
CA GLN A 39 29.32 -2.39 -0.07
C GLN A 39 29.46 -3.91 0.22
N GLY A 40 28.35 -4.65 0.26
CA GLY A 40 28.30 -6.08 0.56
C GLY A 40 28.55 -6.44 2.02
N GLN A 41 28.84 -5.46 2.88
CA GLN A 41 29.06 -5.61 4.32
C GLN A 41 28.51 -4.41 5.08
N GLY A 42 28.08 -4.65 6.33
CA GLY A 42 27.58 -3.62 7.23
C GLY A 42 26.09 -3.28 7.04
N ASN A 43 25.62 -2.35 7.86
CA ASN A 43 24.26 -1.82 7.81
C ASN A 43 24.31 -0.31 7.59
N ILE A 44 23.36 0.20 6.80
CA ILE A 44 23.05 1.63 6.72
C ILE A 44 21.98 1.96 7.76
N THR A 45 22.11 3.09 8.45
CA THR A 45 21.16 3.53 9.45
C THR A 45 20.78 4.97 9.18
N ALA A 46 19.48 5.25 9.16
CA ALA A 46 18.95 6.59 9.03
C ALA A 46 17.89 6.84 10.10
N GLU A 47 17.85 8.08 10.58
CA GLU A 47 16.80 8.59 11.43
C GLU A 47 15.81 9.35 10.55
N ILE A 48 14.56 8.88 10.51
CA ILE A 48 13.53 9.39 9.60
C ILE A 48 12.50 10.12 10.43
N THR A 49 12.37 11.42 10.18
CA THR A 49 11.34 12.27 10.77
C THR A 49 10.26 12.54 9.73
N PHE A 50 8.99 12.38 10.11
CA PHE A 50 7.86 12.57 9.20
C PHE A 50 7.12 13.86 9.53
N GLY A 51 7.13 14.84 8.62
CA GLY A 51 6.30 16.05 8.73
C GLY A 51 5.03 15.97 7.89
N SER A 52 4.96 15.04 6.94
CA SER A 52 3.87 14.89 6.00
C SER A 52 3.75 13.47 5.47
N LEU A 53 2.56 13.13 4.92
CA LEU A 53 2.36 11.87 4.20
C LEU A 53 3.26 11.71 2.96
N LYS A 54 3.81 12.81 2.43
CA LYS A 54 4.73 12.75 1.29
C LYS A 54 6.11 12.21 1.69
N ASP A 55 6.45 12.31 2.98
CA ASP A 55 7.74 11.83 3.51
C ASP A 55 7.77 10.31 3.61
N LEU A 56 6.61 9.66 3.63
CA LEU A 56 6.46 8.20 3.56
C LEU A 56 6.59 7.63 2.13
N ARG A 57 6.80 8.49 1.12
CA ARG A 57 7.08 8.02 -0.25
C ARG A 57 8.49 7.46 -0.33
N ILE A 58 8.67 6.40 -1.11
CA ILE A 58 9.96 5.71 -1.25
C ILE A 58 11.05 6.69 -1.69
N GLU A 59 10.73 7.66 -2.54
CA GLU A 59 11.72 8.64 -3.00
C GLU A 59 12.22 9.56 -1.89
N ARG A 60 11.35 9.93 -0.95
CA ARG A 60 11.74 10.73 0.22
C ARG A 60 12.50 9.90 1.23
N LEU A 61 12.05 8.68 1.50
CA LEU A 61 12.74 7.75 2.39
C LEU A 61 14.14 7.42 1.87
N ALA A 62 14.31 7.22 0.56
CA ALA A 62 15.60 6.96 -0.06
C ALA A 62 16.59 8.14 0.09
N GLN A 63 16.10 9.38 0.16
CA GLN A 63 16.94 10.56 0.39
C GLN A 63 17.50 10.64 1.82
N CYS A 64 16.92 9.90 2.78
CA CYS A 64 17.45 9.84 4.14
C CYS A 64 18.71 8.96 4.26
N PHE A 65 19.01 8.13 3.25
CA PHE A 65 20.18 7.25 3.23
C PHE A 65 21.21 7.78 2.24
N ALA A 66 22.37 8.21 2.75
CA ALA A 66 23.44 8.81 1.94
C ALA A 66 23.91 7.88 0.81
N GLU A 67 23.99 6.58 1.07
CA GLU A 67 24.41 5.56 0.13
C GLU A 67 23.40 5.40 -1.03
N ILE A 68 22.09 5.43 -0.73
CA ILE A 68 21.06 5.33 -1.77
C ILE A 68 21.05 6.61 -2.62
N GLU A 69 21.20 7.79 -2.00
CA GLU A 69 21.29 9.05 -2.73
C GLU A 69 22.50 9.09 -3.67
N LEU A 70 23.66 8.63 -3.20
CA LEU A 70 24.89 8.52 -3.98
C LEU A 70 24.73 7.54 -5.15
N ALA A 71 24.04 6.41 -4.94
CA ALA A 71 23.71 5.44 -5.99
C ALA A 71 22.80 6.05 -7.07
N CYS A 72 21.79 6.83 -6.69
CA CYS A 72 20.91 7.53 -7.64
C CYS A 72 21.68 8.58 -8.47
N LYS A 73 22.62 9.31 -7.85
CA LYS A 73 23.51 10.26 -8.57
C LYS A 73 24.41 9.53 -9.57
N LEU A 74 25.02 8.42 -9.15
CA LEU A 74 25.84 7.58 -10.02
C LEU A 74 25.02 7.03 -11.20
N HIS A 75 23.80 6.57 -10.98
CA HIS A 75 22.88 6.12 -12.04
C HIS A 75 22.65 7.23 -13.08
N GLY A 76 22.36 8.45 -12.62
CA GLY A 76 22.17 9.61 -13.50
C GLY A 76 23.41 9.96 -14.32
N ASP A 77 24.60 9.84 -13.74
CA ASP A 77 25.89 10.09 -14.40
C ASP A 77 26.25 9.00 -15.43
N LEU A 78 26.02 7.72 -15.09
CA LEU A 78 26.20 6.59 -16.01
C LEU A 78 25.21 6.64 -17.18
N LYS A 79 23.95 7.01 -16.93
CA LYS A 79 22.92 7.15 -17.96
C LYS A 79 23.24 8.25 -18.97
N LYS A 80 23.88 9.34 -18.52
CA LYS A 80 24.35 10.42 -19.41
C LYS A 80 25.53 10.00 -20.30
N GLY A 81 26.08 8.80 -20.10
CA GLY A 81 27.23 8.31 -20.86
C GLY A 81 28.50 9.10 -20.57
N LEU A 82 28.66 9.62 -19.35
CA LEU A 82 29.86 10.37 -18.97
C LEU A 82 31.10 9.48 -19.09
N ALA A 83 32.24 10.11 -19.42
CA ALA A 83 33.52 9.43 -19.47
C ALA A 83 33.86 8.82 -18.10
N ARG A 84 34.54 7.67 -18.13
CA ARG A 84 34.83 6.88 -16.93
C ARG A 84 35.60 7.66 -15.86
N GLU A 85 36.63 8.43 -16.24
CA GLU A 85 37.37 9.23 -15.27
C GLU A 85 36.49 10.32 -14.64
N GLU A 86 35.55 10.88 -15.40
CA GLU A 86 34.64 11.91 -14.91
C GLU A 86 33.61 11.32 -13.93
N VAL A 87 33.14 10.09 -14.15
CA VAL A 87 32.28 9.37 -13.21
C VAL A 87 33.02 9.07 -11.90
N ILE A 88 34.27 8.60 -11.97
CA ILE A 88 35.11 8.32 -10.80
C ILE A 88 35.42 9.60 -10.02
N ARG A 89 35.74 10.69 -10.72
CA ARG A 89 36.03 11.99 -10.11
C ARG A 89 34.84 12.56 -9.36
N ARG A 90 33.62 12.38 -9.89
CA ARG A 90 32.38 12.88 -9.28
C ARG A 90 31.88 12.00 -8.14
N ASN A 91 32.13 10.70 -8.20
CA ASN A 91 31.59 9.71 -7.25
C ASN A 91 32.71 8.75 -6.77
N PRO A 92 33.72 9.25 -6.04
CA PRO A 92 34.90 8.44 -5.68
C PRO A 92 34.53 7.27 -4.77
N GLU A 93 33.61 7.46 -3.83
CA GLU A 93 33.14 6.41 -2.92
C GLU A 93 32.30 5.35 -3.65
N ALA A 94 31.37 5.78 -4.50
CA ALA A 94 30.49 4.91 -5.27
C ALA A 94 31.24 4.02 -6.27
N SER A 95 32.34 4.55 -6.82
CA SER A 95 33.14 3.87 -7.84
C SER A 95 33.93 2.68 -7.28
N SER A 96 34.05 2.59 -5.95
CA SER A 96 34.72 1.49 -5.25
C SER A 96 33.77 0.33 -4.89
N TRP A 97 32.46 0.49 -5.11
CA TRP A 97 31.48 -0.54 -4.79
C TRP A 97 31.61 -1.76 -5.71
N PRO A 98 31.54 -3.00 -5.19
CA PRO A 98 31.70 -4.22 -5.99
C PRO A 98 30.84 -4.26 -7.27
N CYS A 99 29.60 -3.79 -7.21
CA CYS A 99 28.67 -3.77 -8.35
C CYS A 99 29.09 -2.85 -9.51
N VAL A 100 30.02 -1.92 -9.26
CA VAL A 100 30.54 -0.94 -10.23
C VAL A 100 32.03 -1.18 -10.48
N ALA A 101 32.79 -1.49 -9.44
CA ALA A 101 34.23 -1.71 -9.44
C ALA A 101 34.66 -2.87 -10.34
N ASP A 102 33.86 -3.94 -10.47
CA ASP A 102 34.17 -5.07 -11.36
C ASP A 102 34.11 -4.69 -12.85
N VAL A 103 33.31 -3.69 -13.20
CA VAL A 103 33.14 -3.21 -14.59
C VAL A 103 34.11 -2.06 -14.86
N VAL A 104 34.34 -1.21 -13.85
CA VAL A 104 35.35 -0.15 -13.90
C VAL A 104 36.75 -0.78 -13.93
N GLY A 105 37.09 -1.75 -13.09
CA GLY A 105 38.45 -2.31 -12.97
C GLY A 105 38.96 -3.13 -14.15
N LYS A 106 38.09 -3.64 -15.03
CA LYS A 106 38.41 -4.69 -16.03
C LYS A 106 39.31 -4.32 -17.21
N GLU A 107 39.82 -3.09 -17.31
CA GLU A 107 40.79 -2.73 -18.36
C GLU A 107 42.18 -2.31 -17.86
N ALA A 108 42.41 -2.21 -16.55
CA ALA A 108 43.73 -1.84 -16.03
C ALA A 108 44.74 -3.02 -15.99
N GLY A 109 44.35 -4.23 -16.41
CA GLY A 109 45.10 -5.46 -16.17
C GLY A 109 45.48 -6.31 -17.37
N ASN A 110 45.31 -5.83 -18.62
CA ASN A 110 45.74 -6.59 -19.82
C ASN A 110 46.92 -5.96 -20.59
N GLY A 111 47.62 -5.00 -19.96
CA GLY A 111 48.94 -4.56 -20.39
C GLY A 111 49.98 -5.03 -19.38
N GLU A 112 50.85 -5.94 -19.81
CA GLU A 112 52.15 -6.26 -19.19
C GLU A 112 52.11 -7.03 -17.86
N ASN A 113 52.12 -8.37 -17.96
CA ASN A 113 53.00 -9.22 -17.16
C ASN A 113 53.09 -10.62 -17.80
N MET A 114 53.80 -10.71 -18.92
CA MET A 114 54.46 -11.96 -19.31
C MET A 114 55.89 -11.92 -18.77
N SER A 115 56.19 -12.77 -17.80
CA SER A 115 57.56 -13.17 -17.47
C SER A 115 57.68 -14.68 -17.66
N PRO A 116 58.82 -15.19 -18.17
CA PRO A 116 58.90 -16.44 -18.89
C PRO A 116 59.33 -17.60 -17.98
N ALA A 117 58.61 -18.71 -17.99
CA ALA A 117 59.15 -20.06 -17.73
C ALA A 117 58.10 -21.13 -18.05
N ASP A 118 58.63 -22.27 -18.53
CA ASP A 118 57.98 -23.57 -18.69
C ASP A 118 57.08 -23.79 -19.90
N ALA A 119 57.74 -24.22 -20.99
CA ALA A 119 57.14 -25.04 -22.04
C ALA A 119 56.73 -26.43 -21.49
N PRO A 120 55.77 -27.10 -22.15
CA PRO A 120 56.20 -28.32 -22.83
C PRO A 120 55.71 -28.43 -24.29
N GLU A 121 56.50 -29.22 -25.02
CA GLU A 121 56.35 -29.65 -26.40
C GLU A 121 54.98 -30.29 -26.70
N ASN A 122 54.34 -29.93 -27.81
CA ASN A 122 54.32 -30.80 -29.00
C ASN A 122 53.55 -30.23 -30.21
N ALA A 123 54.20 -30.42 -31.35
CA ALA A 123 53.69 -30.81 -32.67
C ALA A 123 52.85 -29.84 -33.53
N ASN A 124 53.59 -29.27 -34.50
CA ASN A 124 53.35 -29.30 -35.95
C ASN A 124 52.60 -28.18 -36.69
N THR A 125 53.41 -27.52 -37.54
CA THR A 125 53.18 -27.04 -38.92
C THR A 125 52.20 -25.87 -39.11
N THR A 126 52.55 -24.75 -39.73
CA THR A 126 53.33 -24.60 -40.98
C THR A 126 54.06 -23.25 -41.04
N ARG A 127 55.27 -23.32 -41.60
CA ARG A 127 56.24 -22.25 -41.82
C ARG A 127 55.84 -21.39 -43.02
N SER A 128 55.89 -20.07 -42.88
CA SER A 128 56.10 -19.11 -43.99
C SER A 128 56.77 -17.86 -43.41
N GLU A 129 57.97 -17.57 -43.91
CA GLU A 129 58.81 -16.43 -43.57
C GLU A 129 58.79 -15.42 -44.76
N PRO A 130 59.40 -14.22 -44.67
CA PRO A 130 58.70 -12.94 -44.66
C PRO A 130 58.81 -12.18 -45.99
N GLY A 131 57.70 -11.56 -46.43
CA GLY A 131 57.65 -10.64 -47.56
C GLY A 131 57.60 -9.19 -47.09
N LYS A 132 58.47 -8.36 -47.65
CA LYS A 132 58.70 -6.94 -47.36
C LYS A 132 57.42 -6.10 -47.32
N PHE A 133 57.29 -5.26 -46.30
CA PHE A 133 56.40 -4.09 -46.30
C PHE A 133 56.96 -3.06 -47.30
N GLU A 134 56.20 -2.75 -48.34
CA GLU A 134 56.35 -1.51 -49.10
C GLU A 134 55.31 -0.50 -48.56
N ASP A 135 55.77 0.72 -48.29
CA ASP A 135 54.99 1.79 -47.69
C ASP A 135 53.80 2.21 -48.58
N PRO A 136 52.55 2.21 -48.08
CA PRO A 136 51.35 2.52 -48.87
C PRO A 136 51.20 4.01 -49.26
N LEU A 137 52.12 4.88 -48.85
CA LEU A 137 52.11 6.32 -49.18
C LEU A 137 52.68 6.61 -50.58
N ASP A 138 53.65 5.81 -51.06
CA ASP A 138 54.29 6.05 -52.36
C ASP A 138 53.39 5.68 -53.55
N ASN A 139 52.40 4.79 -53.35
CA ASN A 139 51.41 4.44 -54.36
C ASN A 139 50.27 5.47 -54.52
N ILE A 140 50.08 6.37 -53.55
CA ILE A 140 49.04 7.43 -53.64
C ILE A 140 49.58 8.67 -54.38
N LEU A 141 50.88 8.95 -54.27
CA LEU A 141 51.51 10.09 -54.94
C LEU A 141 51.78 9.85 -56.43
N SER A 142 51.85 8.59 -56.88
CA SER A 142 52.07 8.23 -58.29
C SER A 142 50.81 8.35 -59.17
N MET A 143 49.60 8.40 -58.59
CA MET A 143 48.34 8.52 -59.35
C MET A 143 47.88 9.97 -59.57
N VAL A 144 48.55 10.97 -58.99
CA VAL A 144 48.15 12.39 -59.05
C VAL A 144 48.92 13.21 -60.10
N ALA A 145 49.89 12.60 -60.80
CA ALA A 145 50.77 13.33 -61.72
C ALA A 145 50.30 13.43 -63.19
N ASP A 146 49.30 12.66 -63.64
CA ASP A 146 48.93 12.57 -65.07
C ASP A 146 47.52 13.10 -65.40
N VAL A 147 47.25 14.37 -65.08
CA VAL A 147 46.08 15.07 -65.63
C VAL A 147 46.51 16.39 -66.26
N GLY A 148 46.93 16.30 -67.53
CA GLY A 148 47.29 17.45 -68.35
C GLY A 148 46.88 17.29 -69.82
N VAL A 149 46.01 18.22 -70.26
CA VAL A 149 45.75 18.68 -71.63
C VAL A 149 44.62 17.98 -72.44
N VAL A 150 43.74 18.86 -72.95
CA VAL A 150 42.47 18.64 -73.67
C VAL A 150 42.65 18.91 -75.18
N ASN A 151 41.93 18.17 -76.04
CA ASN A 151 41.34 18.49 -77.39
C ASN A 151 41.38 17.22 -78.29
N THR A 152 40.40 16.80 -79.11
CA THR A 152 39.25 17.39 -79.85
C THR A 152 38.33 16.23 -80.35
N SER A 153 37.02 16.47 -80.50
CA SER A 153 36.01 15.54 -81.10
C SER A 153 36.10 15.46 -82.65
N PRO A 154 35.22 14.75 -83.43
CA PRO A 154 34.10 13.83 -83.10
C PRO A 154 34.01 12.52 -83.96
N SER A 155 33.18 11.54 -83.58
CA SER A 155 32.15 10.85 -84.41
C SER A 155 31.65 9.49 -83.85
N SER A 156 30.35 9.24 -84.09
CA SER A 156 29.60 7.95 -84.18
C SER A 156 29.26 7.11 -82.93
N GLU A 157 27.98 7.21 -82.56
CA GLU A 157 26.98 6.17 -82.27
C GLU A 157 27.36 4.85 -81.52
N GLY A 158 26.76 4.73 -80.32
CA GLY A 158 25.98 3.54 -79.93
C GLY A 158 26.62 2.56 -78.94
N GLN A 159 26.32 2.69 -77.63
CA GLN A 159 26.00 1.64 -76.62
C GLN A 159 26.25 2.09 -75.16
N PRO A 160 25.58 1.50 -74.15
CA PRO A 160 25.40 2.11 -72.84
C PRO A 160 26.66 2.10 -71.97
N SER A 161 26.82 3.19 -71.23
CA SER A 161 27.95 3.58 -70.40
C SER A 161 28.35 2.55 -69.34
N GLN A 162 29.50 1.90 -69.55
CA GLN A 162 30.40 1.45 -68.48
C GLN A 162 31.12 2.67 -67.90
N TYR A 163 30.49 3.37 -66.97
CA TYR A 163 31.15 4.35 -66.09
C TYR A 163 30.54 4.19 -64.70
N GLY A 164 30.97 3.14 -63.99
CA GLY A 164 30.58 2.87 -62.60
C GLY A 164 31.73 2.39 -61.71
N GLY A 165 32.93 2.15 -62.26
CA GLY A 165 34.03 1.55 -61.49
C GLY A 165 34.80 2.52 -60.60
N GLU A 166 35.10 3.73 -61.10
CA GLU A 166 35.96 4.69 -60.39
C GLU A 166 35.23 5.42 -59.25
N MET A 167 33.96 5.81 -59.46
CA MET A 167 33.18 6.50 -58.42
C MET A 167 32.85 5.58 -57.25
N ASP A 168 32.71 4.27 -57.49
CA ASP A 168 32.49 3.22 -56.49
C ASP A 168 33.78 2.84 -55.72
N GLN A 169 34.95 3.00 -56.33
CA GLN A 169 36.23 2.84 -55.64
C GLN A 169 36.54 4.06 -54.77
N VAL A 170 36.24 5.28 -55.25
CA VAL A 170 36.36 6.50 -54.46
C VAL A 170 35.34 6.51 -53.31
N HIS A 171 34.10 6.08 -53.52
CA HIS A 171 33.12 5.92 -52.43
C HIS A 171 33.53 4.84 -51.43
N ARG A 172 34.14 3.72 -51.87
CA ARG A 172 34.66 2.70 -50.96
C ARG A 172 35.88 3.17 -50.18
N ALA A 173 36.80 3.89 -50.81
CA ALA A 173 37.96 4.48 -50.14
C ALA A 173 37.56 5.60 -49.17
N LEU A 174 36.58 6.43 -49.53
CA LEU A 174 36.01 7.46 -48.66
C LEU A 174 35.23 6.82 -47.51
N ASN A 175 34.45 5.77 -47.73
CA ASN A 175 33.77 5.04 -46.65
C ASN A 175 34.74 4.26 -45.76
N ALA A 176 35.85 3.75 -46.31
CA ALA A 176 36.92 3.14 -45.53
C ALA A 176 37.67 4.19 -44.70
N PHE A 177 37.94 5.38 -45.26
CA PHE A 177 38.58 6.50 -44.57
C PHE A 177 37.68 7.13 -43.52
N VAL A 178 36.40 7.36 -43.83
CA VAL A 178 35.36 7.78 -42.87
C VAL A 178 35.16 6.68 -41.83
N GLY A 179 35.23 5.39 -42.19
CA GLY A 179 35.20 4.28 -41.25
C GLY A 179 36.45 4.17 -40.37
N HIS A 180 37.61 4.64 -40.84
CA HIS A 180 38.87 4.67 -40.08
C HIS A 180 38.92 5.89 -39.15
N ILE A 181 38.58 7.08 -39.65
CA ILE A 181 38.41 8.30 -38.83
C ILE A 181 37.27 8.11 -37.82
N SER A 182 36.16 7.49 -38.21
CA SER A 182 35.08 7.16 -37.28
C SER A 182 35.42 5.98 -36.37
N ARG A 183 36.53 5.25 -36.57
CA ARG A 183 37.04 4.27 -35.59
C ARG A 183 38.03 4.91 -34.61
N ASP A 184 38.81 5.88 -35.07
CA ASP A 184 39.75 6.64 -34.25
C ASP A 184 39.05 7.77 -33.46
N PHE A 185 37.86 8.20 -33.91
CA PHE A 185 36.97 9.16 -33.23
C PHE A 185 35.58 8.59 -32.87
N ALA A 186 35.31 7.29 -33.11
CA ALA A 186 34.20 6.65 -32.41
C ALA A 186 34.53 6.71 -30.92
N PRO A 187 33.57 7.06 -30.05
CA PRO A 187 33.76 6.88 -28.63
C PRO A 187 34.05 5.39 -28.38
N ARG A 188 35.32 5.05 -28.11
CA ARG A 188 35.81 3.73 -27.69
C ARG A 188 34.83 3.11 -26.71
N ASP A 189 34.04 2.12 -27.13
CA ASP A 189 33.20 1.25 -26.29
C ASP A 189 32.51 1.89 -25.06
N VAL A 190 32.25 3.21 -25.08
CA VAL A 190 31.75 3.95 -23.91
C VAL A 190 30.35 3.45 -23.54
N GLY A 191 29.62 2.99 -24.55
CA GLY A 191 28.29 2.42 -24.39
C GLY A 191 28.24 0.99 -23.85
N SER A 192 29.33 0.21 -23.87
CA SER A 192 29.30 -1.20 -23.42
C SER A 192 29.51 -1.31 -21.91
N TRP A 193 30.59 -0.68 -21.40
CA TRP A 193 30.89 -0.70 -19.96
C TRP A 193 29.86 0.09 -19.15
N SER A 194 29.42 1.26 -19.65
CA SER A 194 28.41 2.07 -18.95
C SER A 194 27.07 1.35 -18.85
N LYS A 195 26.64 0.62 -19.89
CA LYS A 195 25.41 -0.19 -19.85
C LYS A 195 25.53 -1.38 -18.88
N GLN A 196 26.68 -2.04 -18.84
CA GLN A 196 26.91 -3.15 -17.93
C GLN A 196 26.97 -2.68 -16.46
N ALA A 197 27.67 -1.57 -16.19
CA ALA A 197 27.72 -0.94 -14.88
C ALA A 197 26.33 -0.40 -14.46
N LEU A 198 25.59 0.20 -15.40
CA LEU A 198 24.23 0.68 -15.18
C LEU A 198 23.30 -0.46 -14.80
N SER A 199 23.34 -1.59 -15.53
CA SER A 199 22.54 -2.77 -15.22
C SER A 199 22.88 -3.36 -13.85
N GLY A 200 24.18 -3.49 -13.52
CA GLY A 200 24.61 -3.96 -12.20
C GLY A 200 24.15 -3.05 -11.07
N LEU A 201 24.26 -1.73 -11.27
CA LEU A 201 23.77 -0.73 -10.32
C LEU A 201 22.25 -0.77 -10.18
N GLU A 202 21.50 -0.88 -11.27
CA GLU A 202 20.03 -0.96 -11.26
C GLU A 202 19.53 -2.18 -10.47
N HIS A 203 20.18 -3.34 -10.59
CA HIS A 203 19.83 -4.53 -9.81
C HIS A 203 20.07 -4.34 -8.31
N VAL A 204 21.22 -3.79 -7.92
CA VAL A 204 21.53 -3.55 -6.49
C VAL A 204 20.63 -2.46 -5.93
N LEU A 205 20.37 -1.40 -6.70
CA LEU A 205 19.48 -0.31 -6.32
C LEU A 205 18.04 -0.79 -6.17
N ALA A 206 17.54 -1.63 -7.08
CA ALA A 206 16.23 -2.27 -6.94
C ALA A 206 16.18 -3.10 -5.66
N ALA A 207 17.17 -3.96 -5.40
CA ALA A 207 17.22 -4.80 -4.21
C ALA A 207 17.30 -3.97 -2.91
N GLN A 208 18.10 -2.90 -2.88
CA GLN A 208 18.21 -2.02 -1.71
C GLN A 208 16.91 -1.24 -1.46
N LEU A 209 16.30 -0.71 -2.52
CA LEU A 209 15.00 -0.04 -2.43
C LEU A 209 13.90 -1.03 -2.03
N SER A 210 13.97 -2.29 -2.45
CA SER A 210 13.06 -3.35 -1.99
C SER A 210 13.19 -3.57 -0.50
N LEU A 211 14.41 -3.66 0.04
CA LEU A 211 14.62 -3.79 1.48
C LEU A 211 14.05 -2.60 2.26
N LEU A 212 14.20 -1.37 1.72
CA LEU A 212 13.61 -0.18 2.32
C LEU A 212 12.08 -0.19 2.26
N ALA A 213 11.52 -0.53 1.11
CA ALA A 213 10.07 -0.58 0.87
C ALA A 213 9.36 -1.63 1.74
N GLU A 214 10.02 -2.78 1.90
CA GLU A 214 9.50 -3.96 2.58
C GLU A 214 9.90 -4.03 4.06
N HIS A 215 10.60 -3.01 4.57
CA HIS A 215 10.92 -2.92 5.99
C HIS A 215 9.63 -2.96 6.84
N PRO A 216 9.44 -3.92 7.76
CA PRO A 216 8.15 -4.20 8.39
C PRO A 216 7.49 -2.98 9.05
N THR A 217 8.26 -2.21 9.82
CA THR A 217 7.76 -1.01 10.52
C THR A 217 7.37 0.09 9.55
N LEU A 218 8.15 0.32 8.48
CA LEU A 218 7.85 1.35 7.48
C LEU A 218 6.62 0.97 6.67
N ARG A 219 6.53 -0.30 6.25
CA ARG A 219 5.39 -0.82 5.51
C ARG A 219 4.10 -0.72 6.34
N MET A 220 4.16 -1.05 7.63
CA MET A 220 3.04 -0.91 8.55
C MET A 220 2.61 0.55 8.74
N LEU A 221 3.56 1.46 9.04
CA LEU A 221 3.26 2.89 9.19
C LEU A 221 2.66 3.47 7.91
N ARG A 222 3.28 3.20 6.76
CA ARG A 222 2.78 3.64 5.45
C ARG A 222 1.37 3.11 5.20
N ARG A 223 1.11 1.82 5.45
CA ARG A 223 -0.23 1.24 5.32
C ARG A 223 -1.24 1.98 6.20
N ASN A 224 -0.95 2.14 7.49
CA ASN A 224 -1.88 2.73 8.45
C ASN A 224 -2.20 4.19 8.08
N TRP A 225 -1.19 4.97 7.69
CA TRP A 225 -1.37 6.36 7.23
C TRP A 225 -2.09 6.47 5.87
N LEU A 226 -1.82 5.56 4.93
CA LEU A 226 -2.57 5.47 3.68
C LEU A 226 -4.04 5.11 3.93
N MET A 227 -4.34 4.25 4.89
CA MET A 227 -5.71 3.92 5.29
C MET A 227 -6.42 5.13 5.92
N VAL A 228 -5.74 5.90 6.77
CA VAL A 228 -6.31 7.15 7.32
C VAL A 228 -6.58 8.15 6.19
N SER A 229 -5.64 8.33 5.27
CA SER A 229 -5.82 9.17 4.08
C SER A 229 -6.99 8.71 3.22
N PHE A 230 -7.13 7.39 3.03
CA PHE A 230 -8.26 6.77 2.34
C PHE A 230 -9.59 7.11 3.03
N LEU A 231 -9.70 6.95 4.35
CA LEU A 231 -10.91 7.25 5.10
C LEU A 231 -11.27 8.74 5.02
N LEU A 232 -10.30 9.64 5.22
CA LEU A 232 -10.53 11.09 5.19
C LEU A 232 -11.01 11.61 3.83
N LYS A 233 -10.57 10.98 2.74
CA LYS A 233 -11.07 11.29 1.39
C LYS A 233 -12.54 10.90 1.21
N ARG A 234 -13.06 9.98 2.03
CA ARG A 234 -14.43 9.45 1.96
C ARG A 234 -15.40 10.07 2.95
N LEU A 235 -14.89 10.78 3.94
CA LEU A 235 -15.73 11.63 4.76
C LEU A 235 -16.24 12.80 3.90
N GLY A 236 -17.48 13.21 4.09
CA GLY A 236 -18.22 14.29 3.46
C GLY A 236 -18.12 15.60 4.25
N ARG A 237 -18.24 16.71 3.52
CA ARG A 237 -17.81 18.04 4.01
C ARG A 237 -18.74 18.66 5.06
N SER A 238 -19.84 17.99 5.40
CA SER A 238 -20.84 18.51 6.33
C SER A 238 -20.34 18.59 7.77
N GLY A 239 -19.31 17.80 8.13
CA GLY A 239 -18.73 17.78 9.48
C GLY A 239 -19.44 16.86 10.47
N ASP A 240 -20.48 16.14 10.02
CA ASP A 240 -21.27 15.24 10.88
C ASP A 240 -20.51 13.97 11.28
N VAL A 241 -19.58 13.53 10.43
CA VAL A 241 -18.70 12.38 10.72
C VAL A 241 -17.30 12.87 11.01
N ARG A 242 -16.80 12.53 12.20
CA ARG A 242 -15.45 12.88 12.66
C ARG A 242 -14.60 11.62 12.76
N LEU A 243 -13.32 11.74 12.40
CA LEU A 243 -12.33 10.68 12.56
C LEU A 243 -11.40 11.02 13.72
N HIS A 244 -11.36 10.11 14.69
CA HIS A 244 -10.42 10.16 15.81
C HIS A 244 -9.41 9.03 15.64
N LEU A 245 -8.13 9.35 15.75
CA LEU A 245 -7.05 8.37 15.73
C LEU A 245 -6.68 8.00 17.16
N LEU A 246 -6.69 6.71 17.44
CA LEU A 246 -6.06 6.16 18.63
C LEU A 246 -4.77 5.47 18.19
N ASP A 247 -3.64 6.04 18.61
CA ASP A 247 -2.35 5.35 18.49
C ASP A 247 -2.23 4.33 19.63
N SER A 248 -2.08 3.06 19.27
CA SER A 248 -1.83 2.02 20.27
C SER A 248 -0.35 1.95 20.66
N ALA A 249 0.55 2.70 20.03
CA ALA A 249 2.01 2.56 20.23
C ALA A 249 2.44 1.08 20.23
N ASP A 250 3.48 0.71 20.98
CA ASP A 250 3.95 -0.69 21.10
C ASP A 250 3.08 -1.56 22.03
N MET A 251 1.96 -1.06 22.54
CA MET A 251 1.05 -1.84 23.39
C MET A 251 -0.07 -2.50 22.58
N SER A 252 -0.65 -3.58 23.12
CA SER A 252 -1.79 -4.21 22.47
C SER A 252 -3.00 -3.27 22.50
N LEU A 253 -3.89 -3.36 21.50
CA LEU A 253 -5.11 -2.54 21.45
C LEU A 253 -5.92 -2.65 22.76
N ALA A 254 -6.02 -3.86 23.30
CA ALA A 254 -6.75 -4.11 24.53
C ALA A 254 -6.14 -3.35 25.73
N GLN A 255 -4.82 -3.22 25.77
CA GLN A 255 -4.11 -2.45 26.80
C GLN A 255 -4.26 -0.95 26.58
N ALA A 256 -4.16 -0.47 25.34
CA ALA A 256 -4.36 0.94 25.01
C ALA A 256 -5.76 1.40 25.43
N MET A 257 -6.79 0.62 25.09
CA MET A 257 -8.18 0.91 25.48
C MET A 257 -8.39 0.86 26.99
N ARG A 258 -7.84 -0.13 27.70
CA ARG A 258 -7.94 -0.18 29.17
C ARG A 258 -7.28 1.03 29.82
N THR A 259 -6.13 1.46 29.32
CA THR A 259 -5.43 2.67 29.80
C THR A 259 -6.30 3.91 29.62
N LEU A 260 -6.93 4.07 28.45
CA LEU A 260 -7.85 5.17 28.19
C LEU A 260 -9.10 5.12 29.08
N LEU A 261 -9.66 3.93 29.32
CA LEU A 261 -10.84 3.77 30.16
C LEU A 261 -10.58 4.08 31.64
N LEU A 262 -9.34 3.87 32.11
CA LEU A 262 -8.92 4.23 33.46
C LEU A 262 -8.72 5.74 33.61
N ASN A 263 -8.33 6.43 32.54
CA ASN A 263 -8.09 7.88 32.50
C ASN A 263 -9.31 8.64 31.95
N ARG A 264 -10.49 8.42 32.56
CA ARG A 264 -11.80 8.94 32.10
C ARG A 264 -11.87 10.45 31.82
N ASP A 265 -10.97 11.24 32.40
CA ASP A 265 -10.94 12.70 32.22
C ASP A 265 -10.54 13.12 30.79
N ASP A 266 -9.81 12.26 30.06
CA ASP A 266 -9.55 12.42 28.62
C ASP A 266 -10.66 11.70 27.82
N LEU A 267 -11.85 12.30 27.86
CA LEU A 267 -13.12 11.81 27.33
C LEU A 267 -13.02 11.08 25.99
N MET A 268 -13.61 9.88 25.95
CA MET A 268 -14.11 9.29 24.70
C MET A 268 -14.90 10.38 23.95
N PRO A 269 -14.66 10.58 22.65
CA PRO A 269 -15.37 11.61 21.88
C PRO A 269 -16.88 11.47 22.09
N GLU A 270 -17.55 12.58 22.44
CA GLU A 270 -19.01 12.61 22.51
C GLU A 270 -19.59 12.03 21.22
N GLY A 271 -20.49 11.06 21.37
CA GLY A 271 -21.09 10.38 20.23
C GLY A 271 -20.19 9.39 19.49
N LEU A 272 -19.15 8.84 20.13
CA LEU A 272 -18.38 7.71 19.59
C LEU A 272 -19.33 6.59 19.12
N GLY A 273 -19.41 6.42 17.80
CA GLY A 273 -20.38 5.54 17.15
C GLY A 273 -19.83 4.16 16.81
N VAL A 274 -18.56 4.07 16.42
CA VAL A 274 -17.91 2.82 16.00
C VAL A 274 -16.39 2.91 16.15
N MET A 275 -15.76 1.79 16.54
CA MET A 275 -14.32 1.63 16.60
C MET A 275 -13.81 0.81 15.43
N ILE A 276 -12.74 1.27 14.78
CA ILE A 276 -12.16 0.59 13.62
C ILE A 276 -10.69 0.25 13.90
N GLN A 277 -10.38 -1.04 13.94
CA GLN A 277 -9.00 -1.53 13.99
C GLN A 277 -8.46 -1.64 12.57
N LEU A 278 -7.45 -0.82 12.27
CA LEU A 278 -6.88 -0.74 10.92
C LEU A 278 -5.89 -1.89 10.66
N GLU A 279 -5.35 -2.50 11.70
CA GLU A 279 -4.42 -3.61 11.58
C GLU A 279 -5.15 -4.94 11.40
N VAL A 280 -4.54 -5.82 10.60
CA VAL A 280 -5.03 -7.17 10.38
C VAL A 280 -4.55 -8.05 11.52
N VAL A 281 -5.47 -8.70 12.23
CA VAL A 281 -5.18 -9.66 13.28
C VAL A 281 -4.83 -11.00 12.61
N ASP A 282 -3.65 -11.52 12.86
CA ASP A 282 -3.17 -12.74 12.24
C ASP A 282 -2.41 -13.65 13.22
N GLY A 283 -2.20 -14.90 12.82
CA GLY A 283 -1.48 -15.92 13.59
C GLY A 283 -2.34 -16.68 14.61
N PRO A 284 -1.70 -17.50 15.48
CA PRO A 284 -2.41 -18.43 16.37
C PRO A 284 -3.19 -17.74 17.50
N ALA A 285 -2.85 -16.50 17.82
CA ALA A 285 -3.49 -15.73 18.89
C ALA A 285 -4.83 -15.08 18.49
N VAL A 286 -5.27 -15.21 17.22
CA VAL A 286 -6.46 -14.54 16.68
C VAL A 286 -7.69 -14.74 17.57
N PRO A 287 -8.14 -15.96 17.94
CA PRO A 287 -9.37 -16.10 18.74
C PRO A 287 -9.30 -15.41 20.10
N SER A 288 -8.13 -15.44 20.75
CA SER A 288 -7.94 -14.79 22.06
C SER A 288 -8.00 -13.27 21.95
N LEU A 289 -7.37 -12.69 20.92
CA LEU A 289 -7.43 -11.24 20.66
C LEU A 289 -8.84 -10.78 20.32
N LEU A 290 -9.57 -11.55 19.50
CA LEU A 290 -10.95 -11.24 19.17
C LEU A 290 -11.88 -11.30 20.40
N SER A 291 -11.67 -12.25 21.32
CA SER A 291 -12.40 -12.28 22.61
C SER A 291 -12.17 -10.99 23.41
N GLN A 292 -10.90 -10.56 23.53
CA GLN A 292 -10.58 -9.33 24.25
C GLN A 292 -11.21 -8.09 23.59
N TYR A 293 -11.27 -8.07 22.26
CA TYR A 293 -11.91 -6.98 21.51
C TYR A 293 -13.42 -6.96 21.71
N ALA A 294 -14.08 -8.12 21.72
CA ALA A 294 -15.50 -8.23 22.01
C ALA A 294 -15.83 -7.76 23.44
N GLU A 295 -15.04 -8.22 24.43
CA GLU A 295 -15.20 -7.83 25.85
C GLU A 295 -15.05 -6.31 26.04
N ILE A 296 -14.07 -5.68 25.40
CA ILE A 296 -13.87 -4.23 25.47
C ILE A 296 -14.99 -3.49 24.77
N ALA A 297 -15.40 -3.94 23.58
CA ALA A 297 -16.48 -3.34 22.81
C ALA A 297 -17.82 -3.38 23.57
N GLU A 298 -18.10 -4.48 24.27
CA GLU A 298 -19.26 -4.59 25.16
C GLU A 298 -19.14 -3.68 26.38
N LEU A 299 -17.98 -3.67 27.05
CA LEU A 299 -17.76 -2.88 28.26
C LEU A 299 -18.03 -1.38 28.05
N ILE A 300 -17.64 -0.87 26.88
CA ILE A 300 -17.85 0.54 26.50
C ILE A 300 -19.12 0.74 25.67
N GLN A 301 -19.83 -0.34 25.35
CA GLN A 301 -21.01 -0.38 24.49
C GLN A 301 -20.82 0.26 23.10
N VAL A 302 -19.62 0.15 22.51
CA VAL A 302 -19.30 0.69 21.18
C VAL A 302 -18.92 -0.46 20.24
N PRO A 303 -19.61 -0.61 19.08
CA PRO A 303 -19.28 -1.64 18.12
C PRO A 303 -17.85 -1.51 17.58
N LEU A 304 -17.13 -2.63 17.48
CA LEU A 304 -15.75 -2.68 16.99
C LEU A 304 -15.70 -3.46 15.68
N VAL A 305 -15.06 -2.90 14.65
CA VAL A 305 -14.75 -3.61 13.40
C VAL A 305 -13.26 -3.88 13.32
N THR A 306 -12.89 -5.13 13.06
CA THR A 306 -11.50 -5.56 12.87
C THR A 306 -11.37 -6.42 11.61
N SER A 307 -10.16 -6.62 11.11
CA SER A 307 -9.89 -7.55 10.01
C SER A 307 -9.05 -8.74 10.47
N VAL A 308 -9.33 -9.92 9.93
CA VAL A 308 -8.53 -11.13 10.13
C VAL A 308 -7.71 -11.48 8.90
N GLY A 309 -6.55 -12.10 9.13
CA GLY A 309 -5.64 -12.58 8.08
C GLY A 309 -6.21 -13.73 7.26
N GLU A 310 -5.62 -13.96 6.08
CA GLU A 310 -6.00 -15.03 5.16
C GLU A 310 -5.78 -16.43 5.74
N GLU A 311 -4.72 -16.59 6.54
CA GLU A 311 -4.39 -17.87 7.13
C GLU A 311 -5.49 -18.36 8.09
N PHE A 312 -6.13 -17.42 8.79
CA PHE A 312 -7.24 -17.70 9.69
C PHE A 312 -8.45 -18.30 8.96
N LEU A 313 -8.74 -17.78 7.76
CA LEU A 313 -9.85 -18.24 6.93
C LEU A 313 -9.53 -19.54 6.17
N GLY A 314 -8.29 -20.03 6.21
CA GLY A 314 -7.85 -21.19 5.44
C GLY A 314 -7.83 -20.95 3.94
N ILE A 315 -7.70 -19.69 3.52
CA ILE A 315 -7.63 -19.32 2.10
C ILE A 315 -6.25 -19.70 1.58
N ASN A 316 -6.21 -20.68 0.68
CA ASN A 316 -5.01 -21.07 -0.06
C ASN A 316 -5.21 -20.67 -1.53
N ASP A 317 -4.21 -20.05 -2.15
CA ASP A 317 -4.21 -19.65 -3.57
C ASP A 317 -5.43 -18.82 -4.03
N GLY A 318 -5.99 -18.01 -3.12
CA GLY A 318 -7.11 -17.11 -3.43
C GLY A 318 -8.46 -17.79 -3.64
N LYS A 319 -8.60 -19.07 -3.27
CA LYS A 319 -9.90 -19.78 -3.27
C LYS A 319 -10.44 -19.88 -1.86
N LEU A 320 -11.72 -19.54 -1.71
CA LEU A 320 -12.43 -19.71 -0.45
C LEU A 320 -12.73 -21.21 -0.21
N PRO A 321 -12.37 -21.78 0.95
CA PRO A 321 -12.74 -23.16 1.28
C PRO A 321 -14.25 -23.31 1.45
N GLU A 322 -14.77 -24.54 1.30
CA GLU A 322 -16.20 -24.84 1.49
C GLU A 322 -16.69 -24.50 2.91
N THR A 323 -15.81 -24.64 3.90
CA THR A 323 -16.07 -24.22 5.28
C THR A 323 -15.25 -22.97 5.58
N PRO A 324 -15.90 -21.81 5.80
CA PRO A 324 -15.18 -20.61 6.22
C PRO A 324 -14.65 -20.87 7.63
N ILE A 325 -13.36 -20.56 7.87
CA ILE A 325 -12.56 -20.84 9.07
C ILE A 325 -11.80 -22.17 9.01
N LYS A 326 -10.46 -22.08 9.14
CA LYS A 326 -9.53 -23.21 9.19
C LYS A 326 -9.87 -24.14 10.37
N GLU A 327 -9.78 -25.45 10.15
CA GLU A 327 -10.16 -26.49 11.14
C GLU A 327 -9.55 -26.24 12.53
N ALA A 328 -8.27 -25.87 12.56
CA ALA A 328 -7.52 -25.61 13.80
C ALA A 328 -8.15 -24.51 14.69
N TYR A 329 -8.89 -23.57 14.09
CA TYR A 329 -9.51 -22.45 14.80
C TYR A 329 -11.02 -22.63 15.02
N ARG A 330 -11.64 -23.65 14.42
CA ARG A 330 -13.10 -23.78 14.36
C ARG A 330 -13.76 -23.87 15.74
N HIS A 331 -13.19 -24.66 16.65
CA HIS A 331 -13.72 -24.79 18.01
C HIS A 331 -13.70 -23.44 18.76
N ALA A 332 -12.53 -22.80 18.81
CA ALA A 332 -12.36 -21.51 19.47
C ALA A 332 -13.22 -20.41 18.83
N TRP A 333 -13.38 -20.44 17.50
CA TRP A 333 -14.27 -19.53 16.77
C TRP A 333 -15.72 -19.72 17.18
N ASN A 334 -16.23 -20.95 17.19
CA ASN A 334 -17.62 -21.23 17.59
C ASN A 334 -17.90 -20.89 19.05
N GLU A 335 -16.94 -21.17 19.94
CA GLU A 335 -17.02 -20.76 21.35
C GLU A 335 -17.12 -19.25 21.48
N LEU A 336 -16.25 -18.51 20.78
CA LEU A 336 -16.29 -17.05 20.75
C LEU A 336 -17.64 -16.55 20.19
N ARG A 337 -18.15 -17.12 19.10
CA ARG A 337 -19.46 -16.75 18.54
C ARG A 337 -20.64 -17.00 19.47
N GLY A 338 -20.50 -17.92 20.43
CA GLY A 338 -21.50 -18.21 21.45
C GLY A 338 -21.51 -17.23 22.62
N LYS A 339 -20.49 -16.38 22.74
CA LYS A 339 -20.39 -15.37 23.81
C LYS A 339 -21.31 -14.17 23.53
N PRO A 340 -22.00 -13.62 24.55
CA PRO A 340 -22.86 -12.44 24.38
C PRO A 340 -22.09 -11.21 23.89
N GLU A 341 -20.83 -11.04 24.33
CA GLU A 341 -19.94 -9.93 23.97
C GLU A 341 -19.72 -9.85 22.45
N SER A 342 -19.75 -11.00 21.76
CA SER A 342 -19.47 -11.11 20.32
C SER A 342 -20.50 -10.41 19.43
N ARG A 343 -21.64 -9.96 19.97
CA ARG A 343 -22.59 -9.12 19.23
C ARG A 343 -21.97 -7.77 18.85
N TRP A 344 -21.07 -7.24 19.69
CA TRP A 344 -20.41 -5.94 19.52
C TRP A 344 -19.24 -5.97 18.53
N LEU A 345 -18.81 -7.16 18.10
CA LEU A 345 -17.66 -7.34 17.25
C LEU A 345 -18.07 -7.65 15.81
N GLY A 346 -17.60 -6.83 14.88
CA GLY A 346 -17.64 -7.07 13.45
C GLY A 346 -16.28 -7.56 12.96
N VAL A 347 -16.23 -8.78 12.41
CA VAL A 347 -14.98 -9.32 11.85
C VAL A 347 -15.05 -9.24 10.33
N THR A 348 -14.06 -8.60 9.73
CA THR A 348 -13.94 -8.45 8.28
C THR A 348 -12.79 -9.27 7.72
N CYS A 349 -12.82 -9.51 6.42
CA CYS A 349 -11.72 -10.10 5.69
C CYS A 349 -11.54 -9.39 4.34
N ASN A 350 -10.62 -9.91 3.52
CA ASN A 350 -10.32 -9.43 2.18
C ASN A 350 -9.82 -7.99 2.15
N GLY A 351 -8.50 -7.84 2.33
CA GLY A 351 -7.87 -6.55 2.15
C GLY A 351 -8.04 -6.01 0.74
N PHE A 352 -7.86 -4.70 0.58
CA PHE A 352 -7.93 -4.02 -0.70
C PHE A 352 -6.64 -3.29 -1.02
N CYS A 353 -6.41 -3.01 -2.30
CA CYS A 353 -5.24 -2.29 -2.76
C CYS A 353 -5.36 -0.78 -2.45
N LEU A 354 -4.46 -0.26 -1.63
CA LEU A 354 -4.30 1.17 -1.38
C LEU A 354 -3.35 1.80 -2.38
N GLU A 355 -2.33 1.04 -2.77
CA GLU A 355 -1.27 1.45 -3.70
C GLU A 355 -0.77 0.22 -4.46
N ASP A 356 -0.55 0.39 -5.76
CA ASP A 356 -0.12 -0.70 -6.64
C ASP A 356 1.34 -1.09 -6.36
N GLU A 357 1.81 -2.14 -7.03
CA GLU A 357 3.22 -2.49 -7.05
C GLU A 357 4.07 -1.31 -7.52
N LEU A 358 5.20 -1.09 -6.85
CA LEU A 358 6.15 -0.06 -7.25
C LEU A 358 7.26 -0.69 -8.08
N ARG A 359 7.50 -0.17 -9.29
CA ARG A 359 8.63 -0.57 -10.12
C ARG A 359 9.75 0.46 -10.06
N LEU A 360 10.97 0.02 -10.34
CA LEU A 360 12.15 0.90 -10.39
C LEU A 360 11.98 2.06 -11.37
N SER A 361 11.26 1.83 -12.48
CA SER A 361 10.91 2.85 -13.46
C SER A 361 10.05 3.99 -12.91
N ASP A 362 9.27 3.71 -11.86
CA ASP A 362 8.28 4.64 -11.30
C ASP A 362 8.93 5.61 -10.30
N VAL A 363 10.12 5.27 -9.80
CA VAL A 363 10.93 6.11 -8.92
C VAL A 363 11.49 7.27 -9.73
N SER A 364 10.98 8.48 -9.49
CA SER A 364 11.35 9.69 -10.25
C SER A 364 12.87 9.96 -10.33
N MET A 365 13.63 9.57 -9.30
CA MET A 365 15.09 9.71 -9.27
C MET A 365 15.82 8.80 -10.27
N ILE A 366 15.17 7.74 -10.73
CA ILE A 366 15.72 6.65 -11.57
C ILE A 366 14.77 6.43 -12.77
N ALA A 367 14.08 7.47 -13.21
CA ALA A 367 13.11 7.37 -14.29
C ALA A 367 13.77 6.81 -15.57
N ALA A 368 13.14 5.80 -16.16
CA ALA A 368 13.62 5.01 -17.31
C ALA A 368 14.80 4.04 -17.03
N ALA A 369 14.82 3.40 -15.86
CA ALA A 369 15.63 2.19 -15.63
C ALA A 369 15.28 1.07 -16.63
N HIS A 370 16.26 0.22 -16.96
CA HIS A 370 16.04 -0.88 -17.90
C HIS A 370 15.44 -2.09 -17.17
N GLY A 371 14.20 -2.42 -17.53
CA GLY A 371 13.46 -3.54 -16.94
C GLY A 371 12.54 -3.07 -15.83
N GLY A 372 11.27 -3.50 -15.91
CA GLY A 372 10.26 -3.23 -14.89
C GLY A 372 10.51 -4.04 -13.62
N MET A 373 11.68 -3.88 -13.00
CA MET A 373 12.03 -4.54 -11.74
C MET A 373 11.09 -4.07 -10.65
N THR A 374 10.34 -5.00 -10.06
CA THR A 374 9.45 -4.71 -8.93
C THR A 374 10.28 -4.44 -7.68
N ILE A 375 10.10 -3.25 -7.12
CA ILE A 375 10.72 -2.84 -5.86
C ILE A 375 9.85 -3.28 -4.69
N SER A 376 8.54 -3.10 -4.79
CA SER A 376 7.63 -3.34 -3.66
C SER A 376 6.34 -4.00 -4.12
N TYR A 377 5.82 -4.86 -3.25
CA TYR A 377 4.51 -5.46 -3.44
C TYR A 377 3.40 -4.46 -3.10
N PRO A 378 2.19 -4.63 -3.68
CA PRO A 378 1.07 -3.73 -3.42
C PRO A 378 0.81 -3.49 -1.93
N CYS A 379 0.57 -2.24 -1.57
CA CYS A 379 0.21 -1.89 -0.20
C CYS A 379 -1.27 -2.19 0.01
N ARG A 380 -1.58 -3.09 0.94
CA ARG A 380 -2.96 -3.55 1.19
C ARG A 380 -3.53 -2.95 2.46
N GLY A 381 -4.74 -2.40 2.36
CA GLY A 381 -5.54 -1.96 3.49
C GLY A 381 -6.42 -3.06 4.06
N SER A 382 -6.96 -2.83 5.25
CA SER A 382 -7.86 -3.77 5.92
C SER A 382 -9.31 -3.65 5.41
N GLY A 383 -10.06 -4.75 5.44
CA GLY A 383 -11.49 -4.74 5.13
C GLY A 383 -12.30 -3.87 6.10
N ALA A 384 -11.81 -3.68 7.33
CA ALA A 384 -12.43 -2.82 8.34
C ALA A 384 -12.48 -1.36 7.89
N ALA A 385 -11.47 -0.88 7.14
CA ALA A 385 -11.49 0.46 6.56
C ALA A 385 -12.54 0.62 5.45
N ILE A 386 -12.83 -0.42 4.66
CA ILE A 386 -13.93 -0.38 3.68
C ILE A 386 -15.26 -0.24 4.41
N VAL A 387 -15.50 -1.07 5.43
CA VAL A 387 -16.72 -0.98 6.24
C VAL A 387 -16.85 0.42 6.82
N ALA A 388 -15.79 0.98 7.41
CA ALA A 388 -15.79 2.33 7.94
C ALA A 388 -16.13 3.41 6.88
N ALA A 389 -15.61 3.28 5.66
CA ALA A 389 -15.93 4.20 4.57
C ALA A 389 -17.40 4.12 4.14
N ILE A 390 -17.96 2.91 4.04
CA ILE A 390 -19.37 2.68 3.72
C ILE A 390 -20.27 3.23 4.84
N LEU A 391 -19.92 2.96 6.11
CA LEU A 391 -20.62 3.49 7.28
C LEU A 391 -20.67 5.02 7.26
N ALA A 392 -19.53 5.67 7.01
CA ALA A 392 -19.45 7.12 6.96
C ALA A 392 -20.36 7.70 5.86
N GLN A 393 -20.30 7.16 4.64
CA GLN A 393 -21.15 7.61 3.54
C GLN A 393 -22.64 7.41 3.82
N CYS A 394 -23.01 6.27 4.42
CA CYS A 394 -24.39 5.97 4.78
C CYS A 394 -24.92 6.96 5.83
N VAL A 395 -24.14 7.22 6.88
CA VAL A 395 -24.50 8.17 7.95
C VAL A 395 -24.56 9.60 7.43
N GLU A 396 -23.65 10.01 6.54
CA GLU A 396 -23.70 11.34 5.93
C GLU A 396 -24.93 11.54 5.03
N ALA A 397 -25.34 10.49 4.32
CA ALA A 397 -26.49 10.57 3.44
C ALA A 397 -27.84 10.51 4.18
N THR A 398 -27.92 9.77 5.29
CA THR A 398 -29.21 9.44 5.94
C THR A 398 -29.31 9.86 7.40
N GLY A 399 -28.20 10.22 8.04
CA GLY A 399 -28.08 10.39 9.48
C GLY A 399 -27.99 9.08 10.28
N TRP A 400 -28.19 7.92 9.63
CA TRP A 400 -28.29 6.60 10.27
C TRP A 400 -27.39 5.55 9.63
N PRO A 401 -26.88 4.57 10.40
CA PRO A 401 -26.12 3.45 9.85
C PRO A 401 -27.01 2.31 9.32
N GLY A 402 -28.32 2.52 9.13
CA GLY A 402 -29.28 1.44 8.86
C GLY A 402 -29.16 0.79 7.47
N ASP A 403 -28.68 1.55 6.47
CA ASP A 403 -28.69 1.14 5.06
C ASP A 403 -27.31 0.79 4.50
N VAL A 404 -26.37 0.42 5.38
CA VAL A 404 -24.95 0.19 5.03
C VAL A 404 -24.74 -0.99 4.07
N MET A 405 -25.75 -1.84 3.89
CA MET A 405 -25.74 -2.93 2.91
C MET A 405 -26.25 -2.52 1.52
N ASN A 406 -26.68 -1.26 1.35
CA ASN A 406 -27.14 -0.76 0.07
C ASN A 406 -25.94 -0.45 -0.83
N THR A 407 -25.95 -0.96 -2.06
CA THR A 407 -24.89 -0.77 -3.05
C THR A 407 -24.68 0.69 -3.45
N GLN A 408 -25.62 1.59 -3.15
CA GLN A 408 -25.44 3.03 -3.37
C GLN A 408 -24.34 3.66 -2.52
N TYR A 409 -23.97 3.03 -1.39
CA TYR A 409 -22.88 3.48 -0.50
C TYR A 409 -21.59 2.70 -0.74
N ALA A 410 -21.49 2.01 -1.86
CA ALA A 410 -20.28 1.31 -2.24
C ALA A 410 -19.09 2.27 -2.44
N VAL A 411 -17.90 1.74 -2.25
CA VAL A 411 -16.65 2.49 -2.40
C VAL A 411 -16.15 2.34 -3.84
N ASP A 412 -16.23 3.43 -4.60
CA ASP A 412 -15.68 3.57 -5.97
C ASP A 412 -14.26 4.14 -6.00
N GLY A 413 -13.56 4.23 -7.13
CA GLY A 413 -12.30 5.01 -7.24
C GLY A 413 -11.12 4.36 -6.50
N LEU A 414 -11.09 3.03 -6.45
CA LEU A 414 -10.05 2.26 -5.79
C LEU A 414 -8.92 1.90 -6.75
N VAL A 415 -7.72 1.68 -6.22
CA VAL A 415 -6.59 1.23 -7.03
C VAL A 415 -6.87 -0.17 -7.54
N MET A 416 -6.79 -0.34 -8.86
CA MET A 416 -6.85 -1.64 -9.52
C MET A 416 -5.44 -2.02 -9.98
N PRO A 417 -4.82 -3.05 -9.39
CA PRO A 417 -3.52 -3.52 -9.85
C PRO A 417 -3.59 -3.95 -11.32
N VAL A 418 -2.55 -3.64 -12.10
CA VAL A 418 -2.51 -3.88 -13.56
C VAL A 418 -2.84 -5.34 -13.92
N ASP A 419 -2.40 -6.29 -13.09
CA ASP A 419 -2.59 -7.72 -13.32
C ASP A 419 -3.87 -8.29 -12.70
N ARG A 420 -4.73 -7.44 -12.12
CA ARG A 420 -5.92 -7.87 -11.37
C ARG A 420 -7.21 -7.25 -11.89
N LYS A 421 -8.27 -8.06 -11.84
CA LYS A 421 -9.63 -7.65 -12.21
C LYS A 421 -10.42 -7.01 -11.07
N THR A 422 -9.79 -6.79 -9.92
CA THR A 422 -10.44 -6.26 -8.71
C THR A 422 -9.42 -5.56 -7.82
N SER A 423 -9.88 -4.55 -7.08
CA SER A 423 -9.11 -3.92 -6.00
C SER A 423 -8.99 -4.80 -4.76
N LEU A 424 -9.82 -5.84 -4.63
CA LEU A 424 -9.70 -6.82 -3.55
C LEU A 424 -8.53 -7.77 -3.77
N LEU A 425 -8.12 -8.41 -2.69
CA LEU A 425 -7.15 -9.48 -2.78
C LEU A 425 -7.69 -10.68 -3.57
N TRP A 426 -8.96 -11.02 -3.35
CA TRP A 426 -9.68 -12.05 -4.09
C TRP A 426 -11.04 -11.49 -4.54
N PRO A 427 -11.47 -11.76 -5.79
CA PRO A 427 -12.78 -11.31 -6.25
C PRO A 427 -13.87 -12.14 -5.56
N LEU A 428 -14.59 -11.52 -4.62
CA LEU A 428 -15.75 -12.13 -3.98
C LEU A 428 -17.02 -11.64 -4.64
N GLY A 429 -17.82 -12.59 -5.13
CA GLY A 429 -19.18 -12.34 -5.58
C GLY A 429 -20.18 -12.40 -4.43
N LEU A 430 -21.46 -12.20 -4.76
CA LEU A 430 -22.56 -12.22 -3.79
C LEU A 430 -22.71 -13.57 -3.07
N GLY A 431 -22.44 -14.68 -3.76
CA GLY A 431 -22.55 -16.02 -3.19
C GLY A 431 -21.51 -16.26 -2.09
N GLU A 432 -20.25 -15.93 -2.38
CA GLU A 432 -19.15 -16.09 -1.44
C GLU A 432 -19.27 -15.14 -0.24
N VAL A 433 -19.71 -13.90 -0.45
CA VAL A 433 -19.97 -12.95 0.63
C VAL A 433 -21.04 -13.49 1.58
N ARG A 434 -22.14 -14.06 1.07
CA ARG A 434 -23.19 -14.66 1.91
C ARG A 434 -22.71 -15.91 2.66
N ALA A 435 -21.85 -16.71 2.06
CA ALA A 435 -21.26 -17.88 2.72
C ALA A 435 -20.33 -17.46 3.88
N LEU A 436 -19.56 -16.40 3.71
CA LEU A 436 -18.76 -15.82 4.80
C LEU A 436 -19.65 -15.21 5.90
N ALA A 437 -20.78 -14.61 5.51
CA ALA A 437 -21.70 -13.98 6.44
C ALA A 437 -22.33 -14.96 7.43
N SER A 438 -22.69 -16.17 6.98
CA SER A 438 -23.24 -17.21 7.87
C SER A 438 -22.23 -17.69 8.93
N SER A 439 -20.93 -17.53 8.65
CA SER A 439 -19.84 -17.77 9.60
C SER A 439 -19.53 -16.58 10.51
N GLY A 440 -20.26 -15.47 10.41
CA GLY A 440 -20.06 -14.26 11.22
C GLY A 440 -18.95 -13.34 10.69
N VAL A 441 -18.60 -13.45 9.40
CA VAL A 441 -17.57 -12.63 8.75
C VAL A 441 -18.19 -11.67 7.74
N MET A 442 -17.95 -10.37 7.93
CA MET A 442 -18.28 -9.29 7.00
C MET A 442 -17.26 -9.22 5.86
N ALA A 443 -17.62 -9.70 4.68
CA ALA A 443 -16.75 -9.68 3.52
C ALA A 443 -17.15 -8.58 2.53
N PRO A 444 -16.26 -7.62 2.20
CA PRO A 444 -16.47 -6.74 1.07
C PRO A 444 -16.56 -7.55 -0.23
N GLY A 445 -17.61 -7.31 -1.00
CA GLY A 445 -17.78 -7.85 -2.35
C GLY A 445 -17.22 -6.91 -3.41
N SER A 446 -16.88 -7.45 -4.57
CA SER A 446 -16.42 -6.67 -5.73
C SER A 446 -17.20 -7.05 -6.97
N THR A 447 -17.47 -6.06 -7.82
CA THR A 447 -17.86 -6.33 -9.21
C THR A 447 -16.60 -6.45 -10.06
N GLN A 448 -16.44 -7.56 -10.78
CA GLN A 448 -15.25 -7.78 -11.60
C GLN A 448 -15.08 -6.66 -12.63
N LEU A 449 -13.82 -6.28 -12.88
CA LEU A 449 -13.43 -5.21 -13.81
C LEU A 449 -13.98 -3.83 -13.44
N ARG A 450 -14.33 -3.61 -12.17
CA ARG A 450 -14.70 -2.31 -11.64
C ARG A 450 -13.95 -2.07 -10.33
N ASP A 451 -13.65 -0.82 -10.09
CA ASP A 451 -13.06 -0.26 -8.88
C ASP A 451 -14.12 0.01 -7.80
N HIS A 452 -15.12 -0.88 -7.73
CA HIS A 452 -16.34 -0.75 -6.93
C HIS A 452 -16.45 -1.88 -5.92
N LEU A 453 -16.43 -1.52 -4.63
CA LEU A 453 -16.57 -2.46 -3.50
C LEU A 453 -17.84 -2.17 -2.70
N PHE A 454 -18.61 -3.22 -2.43
CA PHE A 454 -19.87 -3.12 -1.69
C PHE A 454 -19.89 -4.05 -0.49
N LEU A 455 -20.80 -3.80 0.44
CA LEU A 455 -21.09 -4.71 1.54
C LEU A 455 -22.49 -5.30 1.31
N ALA A 456 -22.60 -6.61 1.06
CA ALA A 456 -23.92 -7.24 0.87
C ALA A 456 -24.54 -7.75 2.18
N SER A 457 -23.76 -7.80 3.25
CA SER A 457 -24.16 -8.30 4.56
C SER A 457 -23.21 -7.74 5.63
N ALA A 458 -23.76 -7.36 6.77
CA ALA A 458 -23.06 -6.86 7.94
C ALA A 458 -23.39 -7.68 9.21
N PRO A 459 -23.05 -8.99 9.25
CA PRO A 459 -23.20 -9.78 10.47
C PRO A 459 -22.28 -9.28 11.59
N SER A 460 -22.77 -9.38 12.82
CA SER A 460 -21.89 -9.44 13.99
C SER A 460 -21.22 -10.80 14.06
N LEU A 461 -20.17 -10.93 14.85
CA LEU A 461 -19.53 -12.23 15.09
C LEU A 461 -20.50 -13.23 15.73
N ALA A 462 -21.38 -12.76 16.62
CA ALA A 462 -22.39 -13.58 17.28
C ALA A 462 -23.16 -14.49 16.30
N GLY A 463 -23.25 -15.78 16.66
CA GLY A 463 -23.72 -16.84 15.76
C GLY A 463 -25.19 -16.74 15.36
N GLN A 464 -26.04 -16.35 16.31
CA GLN A 464 -27.48 -16.16 16.16
C GLN A 464 -27.94 -15.19 17.26
N PHE A 465 -28.91 -14.33 16.97
CA PHE A 465 -29.67 -13.66 18.03
C PHE A 465 -30.78 -14.61 18.48
N SER A 466 -30.98 -14.74 19.79
CA SER A 466 -32.08 -15.51 20.39
C SER A 466 -33.45 -15.14 19.83
N ASP A 467 -33.58 -13.91 19.34
CA ASP A 467 -34.85 -13.28 18.99
C ASP A 467 -35.21 -13.44 17.49
N GLY A 468 -34.46 -14.27 16.75
CA GLY A 468 -34.74 -14.53 15.33
C GLY A 468 -34.37 -13.39 14.36
N ARG A 469 -33.61 -12.38 14.81
CA ARG A 469 -33.12 -11.28 13.97
C ARG A 469 -32.22 -11.78 12.84
N ASP A 470 -32.25 -11.08 11.70
CA ASP A 470 -31.43 -11.40 10.53
C ASP A 470 -29.94 -11.37 10.88
N ILE A 471 -29.31 -12.53 10.85
CA ILE A 471 -27.88 -12.73 11.10
C ILE A 471 -27.06 -11.82 10.17
N GLY A 472 -27.53 -11.62 8.93
CA GLY A 472 -26.87 -10.78 7.93
C GLY A 472 -26.84 -9.29 8.27
N ALA A 473 -27.62 -8.81 9.23
CA ALA A 473 -27.67 -7.42 9.68
C ALA A 473 -27.24 -7.24 11.15
N GLY A 474 -26.71 -8.29 11.79
CA GLY A 474 -26.44 -8.32 13.23
C GLY A 474 -25.62 -7.15 13.77
N PHE A 475 -24.61 -6.72 13.01
CA PHE A 475 -23.76 -5.59 13.40
C PHE A 475 -24.50 -4.24 13.29
N VAL A 476 -25.40 -4.10 12.31
CA VAL A 476 -26.20 -2.89 12.11
C VAL A 476 -27.10 -2.61 13.31
N TYR A 477 -27.67 -3.65 13.92
CA TYR A 477 -28.44 -3.51 15.15
C TYR A 477 -27.63 -2.89 16.29
N GLN A 478 -26.35 -3.26 16.44
CA GLN A 478 -25.49 -2.67 17.47
C GLN A 478 -25.11 -1.21 17.16
N LEU A 479 -24.92 -0.88 15.88
CA LEU A 479 -24.70 0.51 15.48
C LEU A 479 -25.92 1.40 15.79
N LEU A 480 -27.12 0.90 15.50
CA LEU A 480 -28.36 1.61 15.85
C LEU A 480 -28.56 1.69 17.36
N PHE A 481 -28.28 0.62 18.11
CA PHE A 481 -28.33 0.62 19.57
C PHE A 481 -27.42 1.72 20.12
N ARG A 482 -26.16 1.77 19.69
CA ARG A 482 -25.21 2.81 20.14
C ARG A 482 -25.68 4.21 19.75
N LYS A 483 -26.24 4.38 18.55
CA LYS A 483 -26.79 5.67 18.11
C LYS A 483 -27.94 6.13 19.02
N ALA A 484 -28.86 5.23 19.38
CA ALA A 484 -29.95 5.53 20.30
C ALA A 484 -29.44 5.91 21.70
N VAL A 485 -28.48 5.14 22.25
CA VAL A 485 -27.85 5.45 23.54
C VAL A 485 -27.14 6.80 23.50
N SER A 486 -26.39 7.09 22.44
CA SER A 486 -25.71 8.38 22.23
C SER A 486 -26.67 9.57 22.20
N ILE A 487 -27.85 9.42 21.60
CA ILE A 487 -28.90 10.46 21.63
C ILE A 487 -29.40 10.68 23.06
N ILE A 488 -29.60 9.61 23.85
CA ILE A 488 -30.02 9.72 25.25
C ILE A 488 -28.92 10.40 26.09
N GLU A 489 -27.66 9.99 25.93
CA GLU A 489 -26.49 10.58 26.61
C GLU A 489 -26.36 12.08 26.30
N ALA A 490 -26.46 12.47 25.03
CA ALA A 490 -26.36 13.87 24.60
C ALA A 490 -27.49 14.76 25.14
N ASN A 491 -28.62 14.17 25.52
CA ASN A 491 -29.78 14.88 26.08
C ASN A 491 -29.98 14.58 27.57
N TYR A 492 -28.95 14.04 28.24
CA TYR A 492 -29.05 13.61 29.64
C TYR A 492 -29.60 14.71 30.55
N ASP A 493 -29.04 15.92 30.50
CA ASP A 493 -29.49 17.04 31.35
C ASP A 493 -30.95 17.42 31.09
N GLN A 494 -31.40 17.36 29.83
CA GLN A 494 -32.78 17.69 29.46
C GLN A 494 -33.77 16.60 29.90
N LEU A 495 -33.36 15.34 29.84
CA LEU A 495 -34.18 14.18 30.22
C LEU A 495 -34.27 14.04 31.75
N PHE A 496 -33.15 14.17 32.46
CA PHE A 496 -33.05 13.85 33.89
C PHE A 496 -33.01 15.08 34.80
N GLY A 497 -32.82 16.30 34.27
CA GLY A 497 -32.74 17.54 35.07
C GLY A 497 -34.06 18.09 35.61
N LEU A 498 -35.21 17.61 35.12
CA LEU A 498 -36.55 18.00 35.63
C LEU A 498 -37.16 16.83 36.40
N GLN A 499 -37.70 17.10 37.61
CA GLN A 499 -38.35 16.10 38.49
C GLN A 499 -39.20 15.12 37.68
N GLY A 500 -38.88 13.82 37.77
CA GLY A 500 -39.14 12.75 36.79
C GLY A 500 -40.57 12.41 36.37
N VAL A 501 -41.55 13.29 36.56
CA VAL A 501 -42.99 13.06 36.30
C VAL A 501 -43.34 12.81 34.83
N TYR A 502 -42.42 13.11 33.89
CA TYR A 502 -42.65 12.94 32.45
C TYR A 502 -41.46 12.30 31.72
N LEU A 503 -40.68 11.45 32.39
CA LEU A 503 -39.51 10.85 31.75
C LEU A 503 -39.90 9.95 30.56
N CYS A 504 -40.85 9.02 30.74
CA CYS A 504 -41.28 8.11 29.68
C CYS A 504 -41.86 8.86 28.47
N GLU A 505 -42.67 9.90 28.71
CA GLU A 505 -43.25 10.72 27.65
C GLU A 505 -42.17 11.49 26.88
N ARG A 506 -41.19 12.10 27.58
CA ARG A 506 -40.08 12.81 26.94
C ARG A 506 -39.18 11.88 26.14
N LEU A 507 -38.82 10.72 26.71
CA LEU A 507 -38.06 9.69 26.00
C LEU A 507 -38.80 9.21 24.75
N SER A 508 -40.11 8.98 24.86
CA SER A 508 -40.94 8.56 23.74
C SER A 508 -40.98 9.63 22.63
N GLN A 509 -41.29 10.89 22.98
CA GLN A 509 -41.31 12.01 22.03
C GLN A 509 -39.93 12.23 21.38
N MET A 510 -38.86 12.18 22.17
CA MET A 510 -37.51 12.33 21.67
C MET A 510 -37.15 11.23 20.69
N MET A 511 -37.28 9.96 21.08
CA MET A 511 -36.93 8.83 20.23
C MET A 511 -37.84 8.72 19.00
N ALA A 512 -39.10 9.16 19.09
CA ALA A 512 -40.02 9.22 17.95
C ALA A 512 -39.53 10.20 16.86
N MET A 513 -38.86 11.31 17.22
CA MET A 513 -38.21 12.19 16.23
C MET A 513 -37.09 11.48 15.46
N TYR A 514 -36.54 10.40 16.02
CA TYR A 514 -35.38 9.68 15.51
C TYR A 514 -35.76 8.34 14.85
N SER A 515 -36.95 7.80 15.09
CA SER A 515 -37.39 6.52 14.51
C SER A 515 -37.86 6.60 13.04
N GLY A 516 -37.92 7.80 12.46
CA GLY A 516 -38.58 8.05 11.17
C GLY A 516 -40.08 7.79 11.26
N ASP A 517 -40.65 7.09 10.28
CA ASP A 517 -42.06 6.62 10.31
C ASP A 517 -42.29 5.40 11.24
N GLY A 518 -41.33 5.12 12.13
CA GLY A 518 -41.36 4.03 13.09
C GLY A 518 -42.28 4.27 14.28
N GLN A 519 -42.27 3.33 15.22
CA GLN A 519 -42.99 3.41 16.49
C GLN A 519 -42.02 3.29 17.66
N VAL A 520 -42.24 4.11 18.69
CA VAL A 520 -41.51 4.04 19.94
C VAL A 520 -42.50 3.78 21.07
N HIS A 521 -42.21 2.77 21.87
CA HIS A 521 -42.93 2.46 23.09
C HIS A 521 -41.97 2.59 24.27
N VAL A 522 -42.37 3.36 25.27
CA VAL A 522 -41.57 3.59 26.48
C VAL A 522 -42.42 3.25 27.69
N ALA A 523 -41.95 2.31 28.50
CA ALA A 523 -42.65 1.85 29.70
C ALA A 523 -41.74 1.92 30.91
N GLU A 524 -42.32 2.18 32.08
CA GLU A 524 -41.62 2.02 33.34
C GLU A 524 -41.36 0.53 33.60
N MET A 525 -40.16 0.22 34.05
CA MET A 525 -39.76 -1.10 34.49
C MET A 525 -39.50 -1.05 35.98
N GLN A 526 -39.90 -2.10 36.68
CA GLN A 526 -39.46 -2.34 38.05
C GLN A 526 -38.84 -3.73 38.06
N ALA A 527 -37.51 -3.78 38.22
CA ALA A 527 -36.80 -5.04 38.32
C ALA A 527 -37.12 -5.74 39.64
N ASP A 528 -36.92 -7.06 39.68
CA ASP A 528 -37.21 -7.91 40.86
C ASP A 528 -36.39 -7.50 42.10
N ASP A 529 -35.26 -6.82 41.91
CA ASP A 529 -34.41 -6.25 42.95
C ASP A 529 -34.89 -4.88 43.47
N GLY A 530 -36.00 -4.36 42.93
CA GLY A 530 -36.59 -3.08 43.29
C GLY A 530 -36.00 -1.88 42.56
N VAL A 531 -35.03 -2.08 41.66
CA VAL A 531 -34.48 -1.00 40.82
C VAL A 531 -35.56 -0.55 39.83
N LYS A 532 -35.85 0.75 39.85
CA LYS A 532 -36.72 1.37 38.85
C LYS A 532 -35.93 1.59 37.58
N GLY A 533 -36.57 1.41 36.44
CA GLY A 533 -35.96 1.59 35.13
C GLY A 533 -36.99 2.04 34.11
N VAL A 534 -36.52 2.20 32.89
CA VAL A 534 -37.34 2.44 31.71
C VAL A 534 -36.97 1.43 30.65
N VAL A 535 -37.96 0.82 30.05
CA VAL A 535 -37.83 0.01 28.84
C VAL A 535 -38.22 0.87 27.65
N ILE A 536 -37.36 0.89 26.63
CA ILE A 536 -37.58 1.61 25.38
C ILE A 536 -37.54 0.59 24.24
N ASP A 537 -38.70 0.37 23.62
CA ASP A 537 -38.86 -0.43 22.42
C ASP A 537 -38.97 0.48 21.21
N ILE A 538 -38.06 0.33 20.26
CA ILE A 538 -38.04 1.13 19.03
C ILE A 538 -38.23 0.19 17.86
N THR A 539 -39.33 0.39 17.12
CA THR A 539 -39.51 -0.17 15.78
C THR A 539 -39.20 0.94 14.79
N PHE A 540 -38.16 0.76 13.98
CA PHE A 540 -37.76 1.76 13.00
C PHE A 540 -38.69 1.80 11.79
N GLY A 541 -38.74 2.92 11.07
CA GLY A 541 -39.46 3.01 9.79
C GLY A 541 -38.86 2.08 8.71
N SER A 542 -39.58 1.86 7.62
CA SER A 542 -39.11 1.02 6.50
C SER A 542 -37.83 1.55 5.83
N SER A 543 -37.55 2.84 5.97
CA SER A 543 -36.33 3.50 5.52
C SER A 543 -35.12 3.30 6.43
N ILE A 544 -35.29 2.75 7.64
CA ILE A 544 -34.22 2.50 8.60
C ILE A 544 -34.25 1.02 8.98
N LEU A 545 -33.28 0.25 8.49
CA LEU A 545 -33.18 -1.21 8.72
C LEU A 545 -34.48 -1.95 8.33
N ARG A 546 -35.24 -1.45 7.35
CA ARG A 546 -36.46 -2.09 6.82
C ARG A 546 -37.47 -2.50 7.90
N GLY A 547 -37.61 -1.72 8.99
CA GLY A 547 -38.52 -2.06 10.08
C GLY A 547 -37.89 -2.80 11.26
N GLY A 548 -36.56 -2.76 11.41
CA GLY A 548 -35.86 -3.41 12.52
C GLY A 548 -36.35 -2.94 13.90
N GLN A 549 -36.18 -3.82 14.90
CA GLN A 549 -36.55 -3.52 16.29
C GLN A 549 -35.34 -3.53 17.21
N ILE A 550 -35.33 -2.60 18.17
CA ILE A 550 -34.34 -2.51 19.24
C ILE A 550 -35.05 -2.38 20.57
N HIS A 551 -34.52 -3.09 21.56
CA HIS A 551 -34.96 -3.07 22.94
C HIS A 551 -33.83 -2.49 23.80
N LEU A 552 -34.13 -1.47 24.58
CA LEU A 552 -33.20 -0.82 25.52
C LEU A 552 -33.79 -0.89 26.92
N GLU A 553 -32.97 -1.28 27.89
CA GLU A 553 -33.29 -1.18 29.31
C GLU A 553 -32.39 -0.12 29.93
N LEU A 554 -32.99 0.90 30.53
CA LEU A 554 -32.30 1.99 31.18
C LEU A 554 -32.60 1.97 32.69
N PRO A 555 -31.67 1.53 33.55
CA PRO A 555 -31.86 1.61 34.99
C PRO A 555 -31.85 3.08 35.45
N LEU A 556 -32.84 3.45 36.26
CA LEU A 556 -32.94 4.74 36.93
C LEU A 556 -32.43 4.56 38.37
N ALA A 557 -31.13 4.75 38.55
CA ALA A 557 -30.48 4.72 39.86
C ALA A 557 -30.62 6.05 40.60
#